data_AF-A0A845MHQ7-F1
#
_entry.id   AF-A0A845MHQ7-F1
#
_cell.length_a   1.000
_cell.length_b   1.000
_cell.length_c   1.000
_cell.angle_alpha   90.00
_cell.angle_beta   90.00
_cell.angle_gamma   90.00
#
_symmetry.space_group_name_H-M   'P 1'
#
loop_
_entity.id
_entity.type
_entity.pdbx_description
1 polymer ?
#
loop_
_entity_poly.entity_id
_entity_poly.type
_entity_poly.pdbx_seq_one_letter_code
_entity_poly.pdbx_strand_id
1 'polypeptide(L)' 'MPDDKYFNGVNSSEFSKKEIQEYVDGMLKPADTRRVEKTISADPKAKKYYLIQLRHKQLLKMWWKSSLN' A
#
# COMPACT_ATOMS: atom_id res chain seq x y z
N MET A 1 39.41 11.02 -17.47
CA MET A 1 38.37 11.06 -16.43
C MET A 1 37.75 9.68 -16.35
N PRO A 2 37.78 8.99 -15.19
CA PRO A 2 37.04 7.76 -15.04
C PRO A 2 35.57 8.11 -14.78
N ASP A 3 34.68 7.72 -15.68
CA ASP A 3 33.24 7.88 -15.51
C ASP A 3 32.74 7.02 -14.35
N ASP A 4 32.15 7.70 -13.37
CA ASP A 4 31.46 7.16 -12.21
C ASP A 4 30.31 6.23 -12.64
N LYS A 5 30.62 4.95 -12.93
CA LYS A 5 29.61 3.88 -13.07
C LYS A 5 29.26 3.20 -11.75
N TYR A 6 29.55 3.85 -10.64
CA TYR A 6 29.02 3.47 -9.33
C TYR A 6 27.71 4.20 -9.14
N PHE A 7 26.58 3.53 -9.38
CA PHE A 7 25.28 3.69 -8.71
C PHE A 7 24.24 2.95 -9.56
N ASN A 8 24.46 1.66 -9.79
CA ASN A 8 23.37 0.80 -10.23
C ASN A 8 22.42 0.69 -9.03
N GLY A 9 21.29 1.38 -9.16
CA GLY A 9 20.38 1.75 -8.09
C GLY A 9 20.01 0.57 -7.19
N VAL A 10 20.37 0.72 -5.93
CA VAL A 10 19.91 -0.09 -4.80
C VAL A 10 18.38 -0.19 -4.88
N ASN A 11 17.89 -1.42 -5.09
CA ASN A 11 16.51 -1.89 -5.00
C ASN A 11 15.54 -0.85 -4.41
N SER A 12 14.84 -0.10 -5.27
CA SER A 12 13.66 0.66 -4.87
C SER A 12 12.67 -0.35 -4.31
N SER A 13 12.50 -0.38 -2.97
CA SER A 13 11.48 -1.13 -2.24
C SER A 13 10.13 -1.04 -2.95
N GLU A 14 9.86 -1.98 -3.85
CA GLU A 14 8.60 -2.07 -4.57
C GLU A 14 7.67 -2.91 -3.69
N PHE A 15 6.95 -2.22 -2.81
CA PHE A 15 5.94 -2.86 -1.96
C PHE A 15 4.84 -3.49 -2.82
N SER A 16 4.28 -4.61 -2.37
CA SER A 16 3.17 -5.26 -3.08
C SER A 16 1.87 -4.48 -2.89
N LYS A 17 1.41 -3.84 -3.97
CA LYS A 17 0.10 -3.14 -4.00
C LYS A 17 -1.05 -4.09 -3.69
N LYS A 18 -0.98 -5.33 -4.18
CA LYS A 18 -2.01 -6.36 -3.96
C LYS A 18 -2.17 -6.68 -2.47
N GLU A 19 -1.05 -6.86 -1.75
CA GLU A 19 -1.09 -7.17 -0.32
C GLU A 19 -1.65 -6.01 0.51
N ILE A 20 -1.32 -4.76 0.13
CA ILE A 20 -1.91 -3.57 0.77
C ILE A 20 -3.42 -3.49 0.48
N GLN A 21 -3.86 -3.82 -0.73
CA GLN A 21 -5.28 -3.87 -1.07
C GLN A 21 -6.02 -4.93 -0.25
N GLU A 22 -5.50 -6.16 -0.19
CA GLU A 22 -6.06 -7.25 0.62
C GLU A 22 -6.09 -6.88 2.11
N TYR A 23 -5.07 -6.15 2.60
CA TYR A 23 -5.04 -5.63 3.96
C TYR A 23 -6.16 -4.62 4.21
N VAL A 24 -6.34 -3.64 3.32
CA VAL A 24 -7.43 -2.65 3.39
C VAL A 24 -8.80 -3.33 3.31
N ASP A 25 -8.93 -4.35 2.48
CA ASP A 25 -10.16 -5.10 2.30
C ASP A 25 -10.49 -6.02 3.47
N GLY A 26 -9.50 -6.33 4.33
CA GLY A 26 -9.64 -7.24 5.46
C GLY A 26 -9.56 -8.71 5.05
N MET A 27 -9.01 -9.00 3.87
CA MET A 27 -8.85 -10.35 3.30
C MET A 27 -7.43 -10.91 3.48
N LEU A 28 -6.48 -10.08 3.93
CA LEU A 28 -5.12 -10.51 4.16
C LEU A 28 -5.04 -11.49 5.34
N LYS A 29 -4.22 -12.54 5.20
CA LYS A 29 -3.98 -13.53 6.26
C LYS A 29 -3.35 -12.86 7.50
N PRO A 30 -3.74 -13.24 8.73
CA PRO A 30 -3.17 -12.66 9.95
C PRO A 30 -1.64 -12.76 10.05
N ALA A 31 -1.06 -13.83 9.49
CA ALA A 31 0.39 -14.03 9.46
C ALA A 31 1.13 -12.96 8.63
N ASP A 32 0.49 -12.43 7.59
CA ASP A 32 1.07 -11.43 6.68
C ASP A 32 0.79 -10.00 7.11
N THR A 33 -0.23 -9.78 7.97
CA THR A 33 -0.64 -8.47 8.45
C THR A 33 0.52 -7.66 9.03
N ARG A 34 1.29 -8.24 9.95
CA ARG A 34 2.42 -7.54 10.60
C ARG A 34 3.49 -7.11 9.61
N ARG A 35 3.75 -7.91 8.57
CA ARG A 35 4.73 -7.57 7.53
C ARG A 35 4.23 -6.40 6.70
N VAL A 36 2.96 -6.43 6.28
CA VAL A 36 2.36 -5.35 5.48
C VAL A 36 2.26 -4.05 6.30
N GLU A 37 1.91 -4.11 7.58
CA GLU A 37 1.94 -2.97 8.51
C GLU A 37 3.34 -2.35 8.60
N LYS A 38 4.38 -3.19 8.74
CA LYS A 38 5.76 -2.73 8.76
C LYS A 38 6.16 -2.05 7.45
N THR A 39 5.76 -2.62 6.30
CA THR A 39 5.99 -2.02 4.98
C THR A 39 5.28 -0.67 4.83
N ILE A 40 4.00 -0.58 5.21
CA ILE A 40 3.22 0.67 5.19
C ILE A 40 3.87 1.73 6.10
N SER A 41 4.42 1.31 7.25
CA SER A 41 5.04 2.23 8.21
C SER A 41 6.43 2.70 7.76
N ALA A 42 7.21 1.84 7.10
CA ALA A 42 8.58 2.12 6.72
C ALA A 42 8.71 2.80 5.33
N ASP A 43 7.79 2.56 4.41
CA ASP A 43 7.84 3.08 3.04
C ASP A 43 6.78 4.18 2.81
N PRO A 44 7.18 5.45 2.59
CA PRO A 44 6.24 6.55 2.33
C PRO A 44 5.34 6.33 1.10
N LYS A 45 5.83 5.64 0.06
CA LYS A 45 5.02 5.32 -1.13
C LYS A 45 3.96 4.27 -0.79
N ALA A 46 4.32 3.27 0.00
CA ALA A 46 3.37 2.26 0.51
C ALA A 46 2.30 2.91 1.37
N LYS A 47 2.70 3.81 2.29
CA LYS A 47 1.78 4.60 3.12
C LYS A 47 0.81 5.43 2.29
N LYS A 48 1.31 6.13 1.28
CA LYS A 48 0.47 6.93 0.38
C LYS A 48 -0.55 6.05 -0.35
N TYR A 49 -0.13 4.91 -0.87
CA TYR A 49 -1.03 3.96 -1.55
C TYR A 49 -2.10 3.41 -0.60
N TYR A 50 -1.71 2.98 0.60
CA TYR A 50 -2.64 2.52 1.64
C TYR A 50 -3.73 3.55 1.96
N LEU A 51 -3.36 4.82 2.18
CA LEU A 51 -4.32 5.88 2.49
C LEU A 51 -5.31 6.14 1.34
N ILE A 52 -4.86 6.06 0.08
CA ILE A 52 -5.73 6.19 -1.09
C ILE A 52 -6.77 5.06 -1.11
N GLN A 53 -6.36 3.81 -0.90
CA GLN A 53 -7.29 2.67 -0.89
C GLN A 53 -8.27 2.74 0.27
N LEU A 54 -7.81 3.17 1.45
CA LEU A 54 -8.69 3.38 2.60
C LEU A 54 -9.77 4.42 2.30
N ARG A 55 -9.41 5.53 1.65
CA ARG A 55 -10.36 6.55 1.21
C ARG A 55 -11.35 6.02 0.18
N HIS A 56 -10.90 5.26 -0.82
CA HIS A 56 -11.79 4.65 -1.81
C HIS A 56 -12.81 3.72 -1.15
N LYS A 57 -12.38 2.88 -0.19
CA LYS A 57 -13.28 2.00 0.56
C LYS A 57 -14.34 2.78 1.36
N GLN A 58 -13.95 3.90 1.97
CA GLN A 58 -14.89 4.78 2.68
C GLN A 58 -15.88 5.45 1.73
N LEU A 59 -15.41 5.97 0.58
CA LEU A 59 -16.27 6.58 -0.44
C LEU A 59 -17.31 5.58 -0.97
N LEU A 60 -16.89 4.36 -1.27
CA LEU A 60 -17.80 3.29 -1.66
C LEU A 60 -18.83 3.02 -0.55
N LYS A 61 -18.40 2.88 0.70
CA LYS A 61 -19.32 2.66 1.82
C LYS A 61 -20.36 3.78 1.96
N MET A 62 -19.96 5.05 1.75
CA MET A 62 -20.90 6.17 1.77
C MET A 62 -21.86 6.12 0.58
N TRP A 63 -21.36 5.87 -0.63
CA TRP A 63 -22.19 5.75 -1.83
C TRP A 63 -23.25 4.65 -1.68
N TRP A 64 -22.85 3.47 -1.20
CA TRP A 64 -23.77 2.36 -0.92
C TRP A 64 -24.86 2.73 0.09
N LYS A 65 -24.50 3.46 1.17
CA LYS A 65 -25.49 3.94 2.14
C LYS A 65 -26.47 4.93 1.53
N SER A 66 -25.99 5.86 0.72
CA SER A 66 -26.83 6.87 0.06
C SER A 66 -27.74 6.27 -1.02
N SER A 67 -27.37 5.14 -1.62
CA SER A 67 -28.18 4.46 -2.64
C SER A 67 -29.30 3.58 -2.06
N LEU A 68 -29.25 3.26 -0.76
CA LEU A 68 -30.23 2.41 -0.07
C LEU A 68 -31.27 3.21 0.73
N ASN A 69 -31.08 4.53 0.84
CA ASN A 69 -32.01 5.49 1.42
C ASN A 69 -32.77 6.23 0.31
#